data_AF-A0A2Z2HE76-F1
#
_entry.id   AF-A0A2Z2HE76-F1
#
_cell.length_a   1.000
_cell.length_b   1.000
_cell.length_c   1.000
_cell.angle_alpha   90.00
_cell.angle_beta   90.00
_cell.angle_gamma   90.00
#
_symmetry.space_group_name_H-M   'P 1'
#
loop_
_entity.id
_entity.type
_entity.pdbx_description
1 polymer ?
#
loop_
_entity_poly.entity_id
_entity_poly.type
_entity_poly.pdbx_seq_one_letter_code
_entity_poly.pdbx_strand_id
1 'polypeptide(L)'
;MLYRWLMTGVWLLLTLMALPAQATSQDLPEQGDVRLAIDVSGSMKNNDPDNLRASGVRLMVDLLPDDVRAGLWTFGQHVANPLAMGVVNDQWRQRALSVLPQLTRYEQFTDLESALNLATQGVTGDGRTHLIVLTDGMVDVPAVSDKTGRDRASRERIINTLAPDLAGQNVVIHTIALSRNADIDLMRSISQQTGGLASVAEDSQALLRSFLDVLDQVAPRQQLPLAEGRFRVDDQVREFTALIFHDQGEGPVTLIGPNGERLSIDAPGGASRWRHDDRYELITVPEPASGQWQIEGPVGAGSRILIDSGLQLRSASIPATLYAHIDHPLDVWLEGMSDQGSDVAQHPAVDAVLRGSQGDITSTRLQRESDGHYRGRLERIDQTGNAELALQARGESFARLLTHSVNVVPIIDATLSKDQSRITLTAAWPRLTRDNTRISAQLQGETLEVRPLAADRWQVTLPDNLPDESVPVDLSATVGLDNRILEIPLPPVVLNSDVATRLSGARLDRDAISGERMASPEEGDEDQSWSLQRLWSLAQENWPAARAQIMHWSQDPRAWGVAAVLLLLFLMLAYRRRRLRRQRPRQRRDPSV
;
A
#
# COMPACT_ATOMS: atom_id res chain seq x y z
N MET A 1 -74.63 24.64 4.28
CA MET A 1 -73.95 23.47 3.70
C MET A 1 -72.58 23.79 3.09
N LEU A 2 -72.36 24.96 2.46
CA LEU A 2 -71.03 25.35 1.91
C LEU A 2 -69.87 25.33 2.92
N TYR A 3 -70.10 25.74 4.17
CA TYR A 3 -69.04 25.81 5.20
C TYR A 3 -68.44 24.44 5.56
N ARG A 4 -69.25 23.37 5.51
CA ARG A 4 -68.78 21.99 5.76
C ARG A 4 -67.89 21.47 4.63
N TRP A 5 -68.17 21.87 3.38
CA TRP A 5 -67.35 21.49 2.23
C TRP A 5 -66.02 22.26 2.17
N LEU A 6 -66.01 23.51 2.63
CA LEU A 6 -64.78 24.31 2.71
C LEU A 6 -63.84 23.79 3.82
N MET A 7 -64.38 23.41 4.98
CA MET A 7 -63.58 22.82 6.07
C MET A 7 -63.01 21.44 5.70
N THR A 8 -63.75 20.61 4.98
CA THR A 8 -63.22 19.31 4.52
C THR A 8 -62.12 19.48 3.47
N GLY A 9 -62.23 20.48 2.59
CA GLY A 9 -61.18 20.79 1.61
C GLY A 9 -59.89 21.29 2.26
N VAL A 10 -59.99 22.14 3.29
CA VAL A 10 -58.84 22.64 4.04
C VAL A 10 -58.16 21.53 4.85
N TRP A 11 -58.93 20.63 5.47
CA TRP A 11 -58.36 19.47 6.16
C TRP A 11 -57.66 18.50 5.21
N LEU A 12 -58.22 18.27 4.01
CA LEU A 12 -57.60 17.40 3.00
C LEU A 12 -56.27 18.00 2.49
N LEU A 13 -56.22 19.33 2.30
CA LEU A 13 -55.02 20.05 1.87
C LEU A 13 -53.93 20.04 2.96
N LEU A 14 -54.32 20.17 4.23
CA LEU A 14 -53.42 20.06 5.38
C LEU A 14 -52.88 18.64 5.58
N THR A 15 -53.67 17.60 5.31
CA THR A 15 -53.17 16.21 5.31
C THR A 15 -52.27 15.89 4.12
N LEU A 16 -52.46 16.55 2.96
CA LEU A 16 -51.57 16.36 1.80
C LEU A 16 -50.21 17.04 1.99
N MET A 17 -50.13 18.11 2.79
CA MET A 17 -48.86 18.76 3.17
C MET A 17 -48.15 18.11 4.37
N ALA A 18 -48.76 17.08 4.99
CA ALA A 18 -48.17 16.32 6.09
C ALA A 18 -47.56 14.98 5.64
N LEU A 19 -47.40 14.76 4.33
CA LEU A 19 -46.52 13.70 3.84
C LEU A 19 -45.09 14.09 4.24
N PRO A 20 -44.37 13.26 5.03
CA PRO A 20 -42.95 13.49 5.21
C PRO A 20 -42.33 13.40 3.82
N ALA A 21 -41.79 14.51 3.33
CA ALA A 21 -40.82 14.43 2.26
C ALA A 21 -39.75 13.47 2.79
N GLN A 22 -39.69 12.26 2.25
CA GLN A 22 -38.50 11.45 2.37
C GLN A 22 -37.44 12.24 1.63
N ALA A 23 -36.79 13.14 2.37
CA ALA A 23 -35.49 13.64 1.98
C ALA A 23 -34.64 12.39 1.87
N THR A 24 -34.35 11.97 0.65
CA THR A 24 -33.19 11.14 0.37
C THR A 24 -32.05 11.81 1.12
N SER A 25 -31.52 11.13 2.12
CA SER A 25 -30.31 11.57 2.81
C SER A 25 -29.29 11.83 1.70
N GLN A 26 -28.99 13.11 1.46
CA GLN A 26 -27.76 13.45 0.79
C GLN A 26 -26.68 12.84 1.67
N ASP A 27 -26.02 11.79 1.17
CA ASP A 27 -24.83 11.22 1.78
C ASP A 27 -23.78 12.33 1.82
N LEU A 28 -23.86 13.18 2.86
CA LEU A 28 -22.69 13.86 3.39
C LEU A 28 -21.65 12.76 3.63
N PRO A 29 -20.39 12.94 3.18
CA PRO A 29 -19.38 11.92 3.40
C PRO A 29 -19.41 11.53 4.88
N GLU A 30 -19.61 10.24 5.17
CA GLU A 30 -19.56 9.71 6.53
C GLU A 30 -18.31 10.31 7.18
N GLN A 31 -18.49 11.08 8.27
CA GLN A 31 -17.38 11.66 9.01
C GLN A 31 -16.55 10.50 9.57
N GLY A 32 -15.56 10.07 8.81
CA GLY A 32 -14.75 8.90 9.12
C GLY A 32 -13.86 9.18 10.33
N ASP A 33 -13.75 8.21 11.23
CA ASP A 33 -12.77 8.20 12.30
C ASP A 33 -11.51 7.49 11.79
N VAL A 34 -10.37 8.18 11.73
CA VAL A 34 -9.08 7.61 11.31
C VAL A 34 -8.17 7.41 12.51
N ARG A 35 -7.79 6.18 12.80
CA ARG A 35 -6.96 5.82 13.95
C ARG A 35 -5.69 5.19 13.44
N LEU A 36 -4.54 5.71 13.87
CA LEU A 36 -3.24 5.17 13.48
C LEU A 36 -2.61 4.47 14.68
N ALA A 37 -2.27 3.18 14.54
CA ALA A 37 -1.58 2.39 15.55
C ALA A 37 -0.20 2.01 15.02
N ILE A 38 0.84 2.54 15.64
CA ILE A 38 2.23 2.36 15.19
C ILE A 38 3.01 1.50 16.18
N ASP A 39 3.59 0.42 15.68
CA ASP A 39 4.49 -0.43 16.44
C ASP A 39 5.79 0.31 16.78
N VAL A 40 6.17 0.26 18.05
CA VAL A 40 7.44 0.78 18.58
C VAL A 40 8.28 -0.32 19.24
N SER A 41 8.09 -1.58 18.87
CA SER A 41 8.85 -2.72 19.38
C SER A 41 10.33 -2.70 18.98
N GLY A 42 11.14 -3.52 19.65
CA GLY A 42 12.59 -3.53 19.51
C GLY A 42 13.08 -4.03 18.14
N SER A 43 12.29 -4.83 17.44
CA SER A 43 12.55 -5.26 16.06
C SER A 43 12.62 -4.07 15.10
N MET A 44 11.87 -3.00 15.38
CA MET A 44 11.80 -1.80 14.54
C MET A 44 13.14 -1.10 14.37
N LYS A 45 14.09 -1.30 15.29
CA LYS A 45 15.45 -0.76 15.17
C LYS A 45 16.19 -1.30 13.95
N ASN A 46 15.90 -2.54 13.56
CA ASN A 46 16.55 -3.20 12.44
C ASN A 46 15.74 -3.07 11.15
N ASN A 47 14.41 -3.13 11.25
CA ASN A 47 13.51 -3.11 10.10
C ASN A 47 13.15 -1.69 9.63
N ASP A 48 13.30 -0.67 10.49
CA ASP A 48 13.10 0.73 10.13
C ASP A 48 14.23 1.64 10.67
N PRO A 49 15.47 1.47 10.15
CA PRO A 49 16.65 2.21 10.62
C PRO A 49 16.59 3.71 10.29
N ASP A 50 15.93 4.06 9.19
CA ASP A 50 15.77 5.44 8.71
C ASP A 50 14.49 6.12 9.25
N ASN A 51 13.73 5.43 10.11
CA ASN A 51 12.49 5.93 10.70
C ASN A 51 11.44 6.36 9.63
N LEU A 52 11.33 5.55 8.58
CA LEU A 52 10.38 5.65 7.47
C LEU A 52 8.93 5.76 7.95
N ARG A 53 8.62 5.17 9.12
CA ARG A 53 7.32 5.37 9.78
C ARG A 53 6.99 6.84 10.00
N ALA A 54 7.95 7.67 10.36
CA ALA A 54 7.71 9.10 10.58
C ALA A 54 7.40 9.84 9.28
N SER A 55 8.08 9.53 8.17
CA SER A 55 7.77 10.09 6.85
C SER A 55 6.38 9.67 6.38
N GLY A 56 6.01 8.39 6.58
CA GLY A 56 4.68 7.89 6.24
C GLY A 56 3.56 8.51 7.08
N VAL A 57 3.74 8.61 8.40
CA VAL A 57 2.79 9.30 9.29
C VAL A 57 2.68 10.78 8.92
N ARG A 58 3.79 11.44 8.58
CA ARG A 58 3.76 12.84 8.11
C ARG A 58 2.94 13.00 6.83
N LEU A 59 3.16 12.13 5.84
CA LEU A 59 2.39 12.14 4.59
C LEU A 59 0.88 11.97 4.86
N MET A 60 0.53 11.02 5.73
CA MET A 60 -0.86 10.82 6.19
C MET A 60 -1.42 12.09 6.84
N VAL A 61 -0.70 12.66 7.81
CA VAL A 61 -1.07 13.90 8.51
C VAL A 61 -1.24 15.07 7.55
N ASP A 62 -0.50 15.13 6.44
CA ASP A 62 -0.56 16.23 5.48
C ASP A 62 -1.62 16.06 4.38
N LEU A 63 -2.12 14.84 4.16
CA LEU A 63 -3.09 14.50 3.12
C LEU A 63 -4.50 14.23 3.62
N LEU A 64 -4.67 13.88 4.90
CA LEU A 64 -6.00 13.71 5.49
C LEU A 64 -6.85 14.98 5.26
N PRO A 65 -8.12 14.85 4.84
CA PRO A 65 -9.01 16.00 4.67
C PRO A 65 -9.22 16.78 5.97
N ASP A 66 -9.49 18.08 5.85
CA ASP A 66 -9.99 18.88 6.97
C ASP A 66 -11.44 18.49 7.23
N ASP A 67 -11.81 18.19 8.48
CA ASP A 67 -13.12 17.70 8.98
C ASP A 67 -13.15 16.24 9.46
N VAL A 68 -12.22 15.41 8.98
CA VAL A 68 -12.03 14.03 9.45
C VAL A 68 -11.55 14.03 10.89
N ARG A 69 -11.94 13.05 11.70
CA ARG A 69 -11.42 12.89 13.07
C ARG A 69 -10.25 11.92 13.06
N ALA A 70 -9.10 12.33 13.60
CA ALA A 70 -7.92 11.48 13.62
C ALA A 70 -7.18 11.46 14.96
N GLY A 71 -6.48 10.35 15.22
CA GLY A 71 -5.65 10.13 16.41
C GLY A 71 -4.52 9.14 16.16
N LEU A 72 -3.52 9.15 17.04
CA LEU A 72 -2.34 8.29 16.94
C LEU A 72 -2.07 7.58 18.27
N TRP A 73 -1.89 6.26 18.16
CA TRP A 73 -1.49 5.34 19.20
C TRP A 73 -0.14 4.74 18.85
N THR A 74 0.66 4.46 19.87
CA THR A 74 1.87 3.66 19.76
C THR A 74 1.71 2.42 20.61
N PHE A 75 2.22 1.29 20.14
CA PHE A 75 2.16 0.05 20.89
C PHE A 75 3.47 -0.71 20.87
N GLY A 76 3.77 -1.36 21.99
CA GLY A 76 4.89 -2.27 22.17
C GLY A 76 4.55 -3.24 23.30
N GLN A 77 5.23 -3.10 24.44
CA GLN A 77 4.78 -3.73 25.68
C GLN A 77 3.55 -3.03 26.25
N HIS A 78 3.46 -1.71 26.06
CA HIS A 78 2.33 -0.89 26.48
C HIS A 78 1.74 -0.16 25.29
N VAL A 79 0.46 0.21 25.41
CA VAL A 79 -0.21 1.08 24.45
C VAL A 79 -0.26 2.49 25.02
N ALA A 80 0.22 3.46 24.25
CA ALA A 80 0.12 4.87 24.58
C ALA A 80 -0.66 5.60 23.49
N ASN A 81 -1.33 6.69 23.88
CA ASN A 81 -2.03 7.59 22.96
C ASN A 81 -1.31 8.95 22.98
N PRO A 82 -0.21 9.12 22.21
CA PRO A 82 0.51 10.38 22.14
C PRO A 82 -0.30 11.51 21.48
N LEU A 83 -1.31 11.19 20.67
CA LEU A 83 -2.17 12.18 20.02
C LEU A 83 -3.63 11.75 20.13
N ALA A 84 -4.34 12.34 21.08
CA ALA A 84 -5.76 12.11 21.28
C ALA A 84 -6.57 12.43 20.02
N MET A 85 -7.72 11.75 19.88
CA MET A 85 -8.67 12.01 18.79
C MET A 85 -9.05 13.48 18.73
N GLY A 86 -9.03 14.05 17.52
CA GLY A 86 -9.48 15.41 17.26
C GLY A 86 -9.81 15.60 15.79
N VAL A 87 -10.55 16.66 15.47
CA VAL A 87 -10.83 17.05 14.09
C VAL A 87 -9.53 17.53 13.44
N VAL A 88 -9.24 17.01 12.25
CA VAL A 88 -8.09 17.38 11.44
C VAL A 88 -8.27 18.85 11.00
N ASN A 89 -7.30 19.65 11.40
CA ASN A 89 -7.13 21.07 11.07
C ASN A 89 -5.66 21.44 11.31
N ASP A 90 -5.25 22.67 10.99
CA ASP A 90 -3.87 23.12 11.16
C ASP A 90 -3.31 22.92 12.58
N GLN A 91 -4.12 23.15 13.61
CA GLN A 91 -3.71 22.97 15.00
C GLN A 91 -3.50 21.48 15.34
N TRP A 92 -4.37 20.61 14.84
CA TRP A 92 -4.20 19.17 14.98
C TRP A 92 -2.97 18.67 14.21
N ARG A 93 -2.75 19.13 12.96
CA ARG A 93 -1.59 18.76 12.15
C ARG A 93 -0.29 19.17 12.83
N GLN A 94 -0.20 20.39 13.37
CA GLN A 94 0.98 20.84 14.13
C GLN A 94 1.25 19.96 15.37
N ARG A 95 0.20 19.59 16.12
CA ARG A 95 0.32 18.66 17.25
C ARG A 95 0.79 17.28 16.80
N ALA A 96 0.22 16.74 15.73
CA ALA A 96 0.60 15.46 15.14
C ALA A 96 2.09 15.45 14.72
N LEU A 97 2.56 16.52 14.08
CA LEU A 97 3.97 16.63 13.69
C LEU A 97 4.91 16.74 14.90
N SER A 98 4.46 17.36 16.00
CA SER A 98 5.26 17.49 17.23
C SER A 98 5.47 16.17 17.99
N VAL A 99 4.61 15.16 17.77
CA VAL A 99 4.72 13.85 18.42
C VAL A 99 5.58 12.86 17.62
N LEU A 100 5.83 13.10 16.33
CA LEU A 100 6.64 12.21 15.47
C LEU A 100 8.02 11.86 16.05
N PRO A 101 8.79 12.78 16.67
CA PRO A 101 10.09 12.42 17.26
C PRO A 101 9.97 11.38 18.39
N GLN A 102 8.81 11.28 19.04
CA GLN A 102 8.57 10.36 20.16
C GLN A 102 8.37 8.91 19.71
N LEU A 103 8.12 8.68 18.41
CA LEU A 103 7.95 7.35 17.80
C LEU A 103 9.25 6.52 17.76
N THR A 104 10.35 7.04 18.31
CA THR A 104 11.67 6.38 18.37
C THR A 104 11.97 5.74 19.73
N ARG A 105 11.00 5.71 20.67
CA ARG A 105 11.14 5.04 21.96
C ARG A 105 10.81 3.56 21.83
N TYR A 106 11.84 2.75 21.61
CA TYR A 106 11.66 1.30 21.41
C TYR A 106 11.27 0.56 22.70
N GLU A 107 10.32 -0.34 22.60
CA GLU A 107 9.86 -1.25 23.66
C GLU A 107 10.21 -2.71 23.34
N GLN A 108 10.16 -3.62 24.32
CA GLN A 108 10.67 -4.98 24.14
C GLN A 108 9.73 -5.93 23.38
N PHE A 109 8.42 -5.71 23.47
CA PHE A 109 7.37 -6.65 23.07
C PHE A 109 6.42 -6.02 22.03
N THR A 110 5.53 -6.83 21.45
CA THR A 110 4.56 -6.42 20.42
C THR A 110 3.17 -6.94 20.80
N ASP A 111 2.47 -6.21 21.68
CA ASP A 111 1.11 -6.54 22.11
C ASP A 111 0.06 -5.93 21.18
N LEU A 112 -0.11 -6.56 20.02
CA LEU A 112 -1.12 -6.17 19.03
C LEU A 112 -2.55 -6.31 19.57
N GLU A 113 -2.83 -7.32 20.41
CA GLU A 113 -4.17 -7.52 20.98
C GLU A 113 -4.59 -6.33 21.84
N SER A 114 -3.72 -5.86 22.73
CA SER A 114 -3.96 -4.65 23.53
C SER A 114 -4.07 -3.40 22.65
N ALA A 115 -3.24 -3.29 21.61
CA ALA A 115 -3.28 -2.17 20.67
C ALA A 115 -4.64 -2.05 19.98
N LEU A 116 -5.15 -3.15 19.43
CA LEU A 116 -6.46 -3.18 18.77
C LEU A 116 -7.58 -2.80 19.75
N ASN A 117 -7.60 -3.36 20.96
CA ASN A 117 -8.61 -3.05 21.97
C ASN A 117 -8.59 -1.57 22.41
N LEU A 118 -7.40 -1.03 22.72
CA LEU A 118 -7.27 0.33 23.25
C LEU A 118 -7.39 1.40 22.16
N ALA A 119 -6.96 1.12 20.93
CA ALA A 119 -7.14 2.03 19.80
C ALA A 119 -8.61 2.12 19.36
N THR A 120 -9.39 1.04 19.54
CA THR A 120 -10.82 1.01 19.18
C THR A 120 -11.75 1.34 20.35
N GLN A 121 -11.19 1.63 21.53
CA GLN A 121 -11.99 2.01 22.68
C GLN A 121 -12.86 3.24 22.37
N GLY A 122 -14.14 3.16 22.71
CA GLY A 122 -15.11 4.24 22.52
C GLY A 122 -15.62 4.42 21.10
N VAL A 123 -15.37 3.48 20.18
CA VAL A 123 -16.10 3.42 18.90
C VAL A 123 -17.54 3.01 19.19
N THR A 124 -18.51 3.78 18.68
CA THR A 124 -19.96 3.55 18.90
C THR A 124 -20.65 2.87 17.71
N GLY A 125 -19.98 2.77 16.56
CA GLY A 125 -20.52 2.17 15.33
C GLY A 125 -21.36 3.11 14.46
N ASP A 126 -21.54 4.37 14.88
CA ASP A 126 -22.37 5.38 14.19
C ASP A 126 -21.77 5.87 12.85
N GLY A 127 -20.57 5.43 12.50
CA GLY A 127 -19.89 5.72 11.24
C GLY A 127 -18.70 4.79 11.03
N ARG A 128 -18.15 4.79 9.81
CA ARG A 128 -16.99 3.96 9.48
C ARG A 128 -15.73 4.44 10.20
N THR A 129 -15.10 3.53 10.94
CA THR A 129 -13.82 3.79 11.62
C THR A 129 -12.71 3.04 10.89
N HIS A 130 -11.68 3.75 10.43
CA HIS A 130 -10.51 3.17 9.79
C HIS A 130 -9.36 3.09 10.80
N LEU A 131 -8.93 1.88 11.14
CA LEU A 131 -7.75 1.63 11.98
C LEU A 131 -6.58 1.18 11.10
N ILE A 132 -5.54 1.99 11.02
CA ILE A 132 -4.34 1.70 10.25
C ILE A 132 -3.27 1.18 11.22
N VAL A 133 -2.83 -0.06 11.05
CA VAL A 133 -1.84 -0.73 11.89
C VAL A 133 -0.54 -0.87 11.11
N LEU A 134 0.54 -0.28 11.62
CA LEU A 134 1.89 -0.49 11.13
C LEU A 134 2.65 -1.38 12.12
N THR A 135 3.16 -2.53 11.68
CA THR A 135 4.00 -3.41 12.50
C THR A 135 5.05 -4.12 11.67
N ASP A 136 6.17 -4.47 12.30
CA ASP A 136 7.25 -5.22 11.68
C ASP A 136 7.41 -6.64 12.25
N GLY A 137 6.55 -7.01 13.21
CA GLY A 137 6.77 -8.14 14.09
C GLY A 137 5.60 -9.13 14.15
N MET A 138 5.85 -10.25 14.82
CA MET A 138 4.82 -11.19 15.22
C MET A 138 4.14 -10.71 16.50
N VAL A 139 2.95 -11.24 16.80
CA VAL A 139 2.32 -11.04 18.11
C VAL A 139 3.24 -11.60 19.20
N ASP A 140 3.72 -10.72 20.07
CA ASP A 140 4.70 -11.02 21.11
C ASP A 140 4.21 -10.42 22.43
N VAL A 141 3.36 -11.15 23.16
CA VAL A 141 2.75 -10.68 24.42
C VAL A 141 3.62 -11.07 25.62
N PRO A 142 3.91 -10.17 26.58
CA PRO A 142 4.72 -10.51 27.75
C PRO A 142 4.20 -11.74 28.52
N ALA A 143 5.08 -12.71 28.81
CA ALA A 143 4.73 -13.92 29.55
C ALA A 143 5.87 -14.37 30.48
N VAL A 144 5.53 -14.82 31.69
CA VAL A 144 6.48 -15.38 32.67
C VAL A 144 6.79 -16.86 32.37
N SER A 145 5.84 -17.59 31.79
CA SER A 145 5.97 -18.99 31.34
C SER A 145 5.02 -19.25 30.16
N ASP A 146 5.37 -20.19 29.29
CA ASP A 146 4.61 -20.57 28.07
C ASP A 146 4.33 -19.40 27.11
N LYS A 147 5.41 -18.80 26.61
CA LYS A 147 5.37 -17.68 25.66
C LYS A 147 4.62 -18.06 24.37
N THR A 148 5.02 -19.16 23.74
CA THR A 148 4.46 -19.63 22.47
C THR A 148 2.97 -19.96 22.57
N GLY A 149 2.52 -20.59 23.66
CA GLY A 149 1.10 -20.86 23.88
C GLY A 149 0.29 -19.58 24.03
N ARG A 150 0.82 -18.59 24.76
CA ARG A 150 0.17 -17.29 24.98
C ARG A 150 0.04 -16.48 23.69
N ASP A 151 1.10 -16.41 22.89
CA ASP A 151 1.11 -15.68 21.62
C ASP A 151 0.13 -16.31 20.63
N ARG A 152 0.10 -17.64 20.54
CA ARG A 152 -0.87 -18.36 19.71
C ARG A 152 -2.31 -18.12 20.17
N ALA A 153 -2.57 -18.16 21.47
CA ALA A 153 -3.90 -17.87 22.01
C ALA A 153 -4.33 -16.42 21.76
N SER A 154 -3.39 -15.46 21.84
CA SER A 154 -3.63 -14.06 21.48
C SER A 154 -3.99 -13.91 20.01
N ARG A 155 -3.19 -14.51 19.12
CA ARG A 155 -3.46 -14.57 17.68
C ARG A 155 -4.83 -15.16 17.36
N GLU A 156 -5.18 -16.28 18.00
CA GLU A 156 -6.49 -16.92 17.82
C GLU A 156 -7.65 -16.03 18.31
N ARG A 157 -7.51 -15.29 19.41
CA ARG A 157 -8.52 -14.32 19.88
C ARG A 157 -8.65 -13.13 18.93
N ILE A 158 -7.55 -12.61 18.41
CA ILE A 158 -7.56 -11.52 17.44
C ILE A 158 -8.38 -11.92 16.22
N ILE A 159 -8.15 -13.12 15.67
CA ILE A 159 -8.82 -13.60 14.45
C ILE A 159 -10.26 -14.01 14.72
N ASN A 160 -10.53 -14.77 15.78
CA ASN A 160 -11.83 -15.44 15.95
C ASN A 160 -12.82 -14.67 16.82
N THR A 161 -12.39 -13.60 17.48
CA THR A 161 -13.23 -12.81 18.39
C THR A 161 -13.14 -11.33 18.07
N LEU A 162 -11.94 -10.76 18.17
CA LEU A 162 -11.77 -9.31 18.07
C LEU A 162 -12.07 -8.77 16.67
N ALA A 163 -11.51 -9.37 15.62
CA ALA A 163 -11.73 -8.91 14.24
C ALA A 163 -13.22 -8.99 13.83
N PRO A 164 -13.96 -10.09 14.09
CA PRO A 164 -15.41 -10.14 13.86
C PRO A 164 -16.21 -9.09 14.65
N ASP A 165 -15.89 -8.91 15.93
CA ASP A 165 -16.58 -7.94 16.79
C ASP A 165 -16.35 -6.50 16.32
N LEU A 166 -15.14 -6.20 15.84
CA LEU A 166 -14.77 -4.90 15.29
C LEU A 166 -15.42 -4.67 13.91
N ALA A 167 -15.46 -5.67 13.04
CA ALA A 167 -16.17 -5.60 11.78
C ALA A 167 -17.68 -5.31 11.99
N GLY A 168 -18.30 -5.94 13.00
CA GLY A 168 -19.68 -5.67 13.40
C GLY A 168 -19.92 -4.26 13.96
N GLN A 169 -18.86 -3.54 14.36
CA GLN A 169 -18.89 -2.14 14.81
C GLN A 169 -18.48 -1.16 13.70
N ASN A 170 -18.45 -1.58 12.43
CA ASN A 170 -18.00 -0.79 11.28
C ASN A 170 -16.54 -0.31 11.41
N VAL A 171 -15.69 -1.08 12.11
CA VAL A 171 -14.25 -0.85 12.17
C VAL A 171 -13.56 -1.62 11.05
N VAL A 172 -12.86 -0.89 10.19
CA VAL A 172 -12.05 -1.40 9.07
C VAL A 172 -10.59 -1.35 9.48
N ILE A 173 -9.90 -2.49 9.50
CA ILE A 173 -8.49 -2.58 9.87
C ILE A 173 -7.64 -2.67 8.61
N HIS A 174 -6.73 -1.73 8.42
CA HIS A 174 -5.71 -1.79 7.38
C HIS A 174 -4.39 -2.12 8.04
N THR A 175 -3.64 -3.07 7.50
CA THR A 175 -2.36 -3.49 8.05
C THR A 175 -1.23 -3.26 7.05
N ILE A 176 -0.15 -2.64 7.52
CA ILE A 176 1.09 -2.47 6.76
C ILE A 176 2.19 -3.21 7.51
N ALA A 177 2.71 -4.26 6.91
CA ALA A 177 3.85 -5.03 7.41
C ALA A 177 5.16 -4.44 6.89
N LEU A 178 6.10 -4.08 7.76
CA LEU A 178 7.40 -3.51 7.34
C LEU A 178 8.41 -4.57 6.86
N SER A 179 8.11 -5.85 7.03
CA SER A 179 8.97 -6.92 6.55
C SER A 179 8.17 -8.19 6.29
N ARG A 180 8.71 -9.12 5.49
CA ARG A 180 8.14 -10.46 5.30
C ARG A 180 8.25 -11.35 6.55
N ASN A 181 9.00 -10.93 7.58
CA ASN A 181 9.13 -11.67 8.83
C ASN A 181 7.98 -11.42 9.80
N ALA A 182 7.12 -10.43 9.53
CA ALA A 182 5.90 -10.19 10.28
C ALA A 182 4.87 -11.33 10.06
N ASP A 183 3.85 -11.40 10.91
CA ASP A 183 2.75 -12.37 10.77
C ASP A 183 1.78 -11.94 9.65
N ILE A 184 2.23 -12.09 8.39
CA ILE A 184 1.48 -11.67 7.20
C ILE A 184 0.11 -12.32 7.13
N ASP A 185 0.00 -13.58 7.55
CA ASP A 185 -1.26 -14.31 7.52
C ASP A 185 -2.27 -13.75 8.53
N LEU A 186 -1.82 -13.37 9.73
CA LEU A 186 -2.66 -12.67 10.71
C LEU A 186 -3.13 -11.33 10.15
N MET A 187 -2.20 -10.53 9.62
CA MET A 187 -2.45 -9.18 9.11
C MET A 187 -3.43 -9.19 7.93
N ARG A 188 -3.24 -10.14 7.00
CA ARG A 188 -4.17 -10.40 5.90
C ARG A 188 -5.55 -10.83 6.41
N SER A 189 -5.59 -11.76 7.35
CA SER A 189 -6.84 -12.29 7.92
C SER A 189 -7.68 -11.18 8.56
N ILE A 190 -7.08 -10.36 9.43
CA ILE A 190 -7.83 -9.29 10.11
C ILE A 190 -8.28 -8.19 9.15
N SER A 191 -7.44 -7.84 8.17
CA SER A 191 -7.81 -6.81 7.19
C SER A 191 -8.95 -7.29 6.30
N GLN A 192 -8.87 -8.53 5.79
CA GLN A 192 -9.93 -9.10 4.96
C GLN A 192 -11.26 -9.22 5.72
N GLN A 193 -11.24 -9.70 6.98
CA GLN A 193 -12.45 -9.86 7.78
C GLN A 193 -13.13 -8.52 8.11
N THR A 194 -12.34 -7.45 8.24
CA THR A 194 -12.84 -6.10 8.55
C THR A 194 -13.04 -5.22 7.32
N GLY A 195 -12.72 -5.73 6.11
CA GLY A 195 -12.86 -5.01 4.85
C GLY A 195 -11.77 -3.97 4.56
N GLY A 196 -10.58 -4.12 5.14
CA GLY A 196 -9.43 -3.24 4.92
C GLY A 196 -8.34 -3.87 4.04
N LEU A 197 -7.25 -3.11 3.86
CA LEU A 197 -6.10 -3.49 3.03
C LEU A 197 -4.99 -4.12 3.87
N ALA A 198 -4.35 -5.16 3.32
CA ALA A 198 -3.13 -5.71 3.89
C ALA A 198 -1.98 -5.55 2.89
N SER A 199 -0.91 -4.86 3.28
CA SER A 199 0.27 -4.68 2.44
C SER A 199 1.54 -5.08 3.16
N VAL A 200 2.56 -5.40 2.36
CA VAL A 200 3.93 -5.62 2.83
C VAL A 200 4.82 -4.59 2.16
N ALA A 201 5.53 -3.84 2.98
CA ALA A 201 6.39 -2.75 2.59
C ALA A 201 7.82 -3.05 3.03
N GLU A 202 8.62 -3.64 2.13
CA GLU A 202 10.01 -4.02 2.42
C GLU A 202 11.00 -2.85 2.32
N ASP A 203 10.57 -1.76 1.69
CA ASP A 203 11.37 -0.57 1.50
C ASP A 203 10.53 0.70 1.72
N SER A 204 11.23 1.83 1.76
CA SER A 204 10.65 3.16 1.97
C SER A 204 9.60 3.58 0.94
N GLN A 205 9.80 3.23 -0.34
CA GLN A 205 8.86 3.61 -1.39
C GLN A 205 7.59 2.75 -1.27
N ALA A 206 7.74 1.45 -1.00
CA ALA A 206 6.64 0.53 -0.75
C ALA A 206 5.82 0.94 0.49
N LEU A 207 6.48 1.46 1.54
CA LEU A 207 5.80 1.97 2.73
C LEU A 207 4.95 3.20 2.41
N LEU A 208 5.53 4.19 1.74
CA LEU A 208 4.82 5.42 1.35
C LEU A 208 3.64 5.11 0.41
N ARG A 209 3.84 4.21 -0.57
CA ARG A 209 2.74 3.72 -1.43
C ARG A 209 1.65 3.03 -0.61
N SER A 210 2.00 2.17 0.33
CA SER A 210 1.02 1.50 1.21
C SER A 210 0.19 2.50 2.02
N PHE A 211 0.79 3.58 2.51
CA PHE A 211 0.05 4.65 3.19
C PHE A 211 -0.93 5.37 2.26
N LEU A 212 -0.54 5.61 1.00
CA LEU A 212 -1.42 6.20 0.01
C LEU A 212 -2.56 5.25 -0.38
N ASP A 213 -2.29 3.95 -0.53
CA ASP A 213 -3.32 2.97 -0.83
C ASP A 213 -4.41 2.97 0.25
N VAL A 214 -3.99 3.05 1.52
CA VAL A 214 -4.92 3.17 2.63
C VAL A 214 -5.67 4.51 2.58
N LEU A 215 -5.01 5.63 2.29
CA LEU A 215 -5.66 6.92 2.12
C LEU A 215 -6.71 6.92 1.00
N ASP A 216 -6.43 6.26 -0.12
CA ASP A 216 -7.36 6.16 -1.25
C ASP A 216 -8.63 5.38 -0.88
N GLN A 217 -8.59 4.55 0.18
CA GLN A 217 -9.78 3.90 0.73
C GLN A 217 -10.46 4.72 1.83
N VAL A 218 -9.68 5.40 2.67
CA VAL A 218 -10.18 6.17 3.83
C VAL A 218 -10.83 7.48 3.39
N ALA A 219 -10.19 8.18 2.44
CA ALA A 219 -10.61 9.47 1.94
C ALA A 219 -10.32 9.55 0.42
N PRO A 220 -11.09 8.85 -0.43
CA PRO A 220 -10.91 8.90 -1.88
C PRO A 220 -11.00 10.35 -2.38
N ARG A 221 -9.98 10.81 -3.11
CA ARG A 221 -9.94 12.17 -3.67
C ARG A 221 -9.93 12.16 -5.19
N GLN A 222 -10.53 13.21 -5.76
CA GLN A 222 -10.44 13.49 -7.18
C GLN A 222 -9.00 13.79 -7.57
N GLN A 223 -8.60 13.30 -8.74
CA GLN A 223 -7.27 13.49 -9.28
C GLN A 223 -7.31 13.95 -10.74
N LEU A 224 -6.19 14.50 -11.19
CA LEU A 224 -5.91 14.72 -12.62
C LEU A 224 -4.92 13.65 -13.12
N PRO A 225 -5.11 13.13 -14.34
CA PRO A 225 -4.12 12.26 -14.96
C PRO A 225 -2.76 12.97 -15.07
N LEU A 226 -1.71 12.30 -14.57
CA LEU A 226 -0.33 12.75 -14.64
C LEU A 226 0.43 11.83 -15.59
N ALA A 227 0.95 12.37 -16.69
CA ALA A 227 1.73 11.61 -17.67
C ALA A 227 2.97 12.41 -18.04
N GLU A 228 4.15 11.79 -17.93
CA GLU A 228 5.45 12.42 -18.26
C GLU A 228 5.63 13.78 -17.57
N GLY A 229 5.27 13.87 -16.28
CA GLY A 229 5.35 15.12 -15.51
C GLY A 229 4.39 16.22 -15.97
N ARG A 230 3.40 15.92 -16.82
CA ARG A 230 2.44 16.90 -17.35
C ARG A 230 1.02 16.53 -16.98
N PHE A 231 0.23 17.55 -16.64
CA PHE A 231 -1.19 17.42 -16.30
C PHE A 231 -1.95 18.66 -16.79
N ARG A 232 -3.26 18.52 -17.00
CA ARG A 232 -4.12 19.60 -17.52
C ARG A 232 -5.14 20.01 -16.48
N VAL A 233 -5.17 21.30 -16.17
CA VAL A 233 -6.12 21.91 -15.23
C VAL A 233 -7.20 22.63 -16.04
N ASP A 234 -8.47 22.34 -15.76
CA ASP A 234 -9.64 23.05 -16.31
C ASP A 234 -10.15 24.13 -15.36
N ASP A 235 -11.19 24.86 -15.78
CA ASP A 235 -11.74 26.01 -15.05
C ASP A 235 -12.60 25.64 -13.84
N GLN A 236 -12.95 24.35 -13.66
CA GLN A 236 -13.72 23.88 -12.51
C GLN A 236 -12.82 23.52 -11.32
N VAL A 237 -11.49 23.46 -11.52
CA VAL A 237 -10.52 23.15 -10.46
C VAL A 237 -10.30 24.40 -9.61
N ARG A 238 -10.71 24.31 -8.34
CA ARG A 238 -10.55 25.39 -7.34
C ARG A 238 -9.17 25.35 -6.67
N GLU A 239 -8.61 24.16 -6.51
CA GLU A 239 -7.28 23.93 -5.95
C GLU A 239 -6.72 22.62 -6.49
N PHE A 240 -5.40 22.56 -6.71
CA PHE A 240 -4.70 21.28 -6.80
C PHE A 240 -3.62 21.15 -5.73
N THR A 241 -3.37 19.92 -5.30
CA THR A 241 -2.19 19.54 -4.52
C THR A 241 -1.39 18.51 -5.30
N ALA A 242 -0.17 18.86 -5.70
CA ALA A 242 0.77 17.97 -6.33
C ALA A 242 1.56 17.22 -5.25
N LEU A 243 1.44 15.89 -5.24
CA LEU A 243 2.28 14.99 -4.46
C LEU A 243 3.28 14.35 -5.41
N ILE A 244 4.55 14.75 -5.33
CA ILE A 244 5.60 14.29 -6.25
C ILE A 244 6.62 13.49 -5.46
N PHE A 245 6.71 12.18 -5.73
CA PHE A 245 7.75 11.33 -5.16
C PHE A 245 9.07 11.51 -5.88
N HIS A 246 10.16 11.36 -5.14
CA HIS A 246 11.52 11.36 -5.68
C HIS A 246 12.44 10.55 -4.75
N ASP A 247 13.61 10.19 -5.24
CA ASP A 247 14.61 9.50 -4.42
C ASP A 247 15.36 10.49 -3.52
N GLN A 248 16.00 9.95 -2.47
CA GLN A 248 16.76 10.76 -1.54
C GLN A 248 17.96 11.41 -2.23
N GLY A 249 18.15 12.71 -1.97
CA GLY A 249 19.25 13.47 -2.54
C GLY A 249 19.01 13.96 -3.97
N GLU A 250 17.85 13.64 -4.57
CA GLU A 250 17.39 14.35 -5.74
C GLU A 250 16.94 15.77 -5.35
N GLY A 251 17.23 16.76 -6.20
CA GLY A 251 16.91 18.16 -5.92
C GLY A 251 15.40 18.44 -5.95
N PRO A 252 14.96 19.61 -5.42
CA PRO A 252 13.55 19.96 -5.36
C PRO A 252 12.95 20.10 -6.77
N VAL A 253 11.65 19.84 -6.88
CA VAL A 253 10.92 19.97 -8.15
C VAL A 253 10.57 21.43 -8.45
N THR A 254 10.40 21.75 -9.73
CA THR A 254 9.84 23.04 -10.17
C THR A 254 8.53 22.81 -10.88
N LEU A 255 7.47 23.54 -10.50
CA LEU A 255 6.21 23.56 -11.24
C LEU A 255 6.22 24.69 -12.26
N ILE A 256 5.75 24.39 -13.47
CA ILE A 256 5.60 25.35 -14.56
C ILE A 256 4.13 25.49 -14.88
N GLY A 257 3.62 26.70 -14.71
CA GLY A 257 2.25 27.06 -15.04
C GLY A 257 2.03 27.25 -16.55
N PRO A 258 0.77 27.30 -17.02
CA PRO A 258 0.44 27.46 -18.43
C PRO A 258 0.95 28.76 -19.06
N ASN A 259 1.16 29.80 -18.24
CA ASN A 259 1.73 31.10 -18.61
C ASN A 259 3.28 31.10 -18.64
N GLY A 260 3.93 29.98 -18.29
CA GLY A 260 5.38 29.86 -18.15
C GLY A 260 5.93 30.31 -16.79
N GLU A 261 5.07 30.66 -15.83
CA GLU A 261 5.47 30.94 -14.46
C GLU A 261 6.12 29.71 -13.82
N ARG A 262 7.25 29.91 -13.14
CA ARG A 262 8.02 28.85 -12.50
C ARG A 262 7.91 28.99 -10.99
N LEU A 263 7.35 27.97 -10.34
CA LEU A 263 7.22 27.88 -8.89
C LEU A 263 8.25 26.89 -8.36
N SER A 264 8.99 27.29 -7.32
CA SER A 264 9.97 26.44 -6.63
C SER A 264 9.91 26.66 -5.12
N ILE A 265 10.61 25.84 -4.34
CA ILE A 265 10.68 26.00 -2.88
C ILE A 265 11.22 27.39 -2.46
N ASP A 266 12.14 27.97 -3.23
CA ASP A 266 12.72 29.29 -2.97
C ASP A 266 11.86 30.44 -3.51
N ALA A 267 10.99 30.14 -4.48
CA ALA A 267 10.08 31.08 -5.12
C ALA A 267 8.70 30.41 -5.30
N PRO A 268 7.92 30.23 -4.21
CA PRO A 268 6.67 29.47 -4.25
C PRO A 268 5.56 30.15 -5.06
N GLY A 269 5.70 31.45 -5.36
CA GLY A 269 4.74 32.23 -6.16
C GLY A 269 3.32 32.12 -5.61
N GLY A 270 2.40 31.61 -6.44
CA GLY A 270 1.00 31.37 -6.07
C GLY A 270 0.75 30.15 -5.17
N ALA A 271 1.74 29.33 -4.84
CA ALA A 271 1.55 28.17 -3.97
C ALA A 271 1.26 28.59 -2.52
N SER A 272 0.15 28.14 -1.96
CA SER A 272 -0.23 28.42 -0.57
C SER A 272 0.55 27.58 0.43
N ARG A 273 0.97 26.38 0.01
CA ARG A 273 1.74 25.44 0.83
C ARG A 273 2.77 24.71 -0.04
N TRP A 274 4.02 24.73 0.40
CA TRP A 274 5.10 23.93 -0.15
C TRP A 274 5.77 23.17 0.98
N ARG A 275 5.65 21.85 1.00
CA ARG A 275 6.35 20.99 1.97
C ARG A 275 7.33 20.10 1.25
N HIS A 276 8.58 20.21 1.66
CA HIS A 276 9.66 19.33 1.25
C HIS A 276 9.90 18.25 2.29
N ASP A 277 9.97 16.99 1.84
CA ASP A 277 10.48 15.84 2.58
C ASP A 277 11.59 15.18 1.76
N ASP A 278 12.39 14.32 2.37
CA ASP A 278 13.55 13.70 1.69
C ASP A 278 13.12 12.79 0.50
N ARG A 279 11.84 12.43 0.40
CA ARG A 279 11.30 11.47 -0.58
C ARG A 279 10.08 11.96 -1.35
N TYR A 280 9.54 13.13 -0.98
CA TYR A 280 8.41 13.71 -1.70
C TYR A 280 8.31 15.22 -1.50
N GLU A 281 7.66 15.86 -2.46
CA GLU A 281 7.22 17.24 -2.41
C GLU A 281 5.69 17.27 -2.36
N LEU A 282 5.15 18.13 -1.50
CA LEU A 282 3.71 18.38 -1.42
C LEU A 282 3.44 19.87 -1.65
N ILE A 283 2.84 20.18 -2.79
CA ILE A 283 2.69 21.54 -3.28
C ILE A 283 1.20 21.82 -3.52
N THR A 284 0.62 22.74 -2.77
CA THR A 284 -0.78 23.15 -2.90
C THR A 284 -0.86 24.51 -3.60
N VAL A 285 -1.61 24.57 -4.69
CA VAL A 285 -1.84 25.77 -5.50
C VAL A 285 -3.34 26.07 -5.54
N PRO A 286 -3.82 27.10 -4.83
CA PRO A 286 -5.18 27.57 -4.92
C PRO A 286 -5.41 28.35 -6.22
N GLU A 287 -6.64 28.34 -6.71
CA GLU A 287 -7.09 29.06 -7.91
C GLU A 287 -6.10 28.93 -9.10
N PRO A 288 -5.73 27.69 -9.49
CA PRO A 288 -4.71 27.48 -10.50
C PRO A 288 -5.18 27.98 -11.87
N ALA A 289 -4.28 28.59 -12.64
CA ALA A 289 -4.56 28.94 -14.02
C ALA A 289 -4.91 27.70 -14.86
N SER A 290 -6.00 27.76 -15.63
CA SER A 290 -6.39 26.68 -16.53
C SER A 290 -5.39 26.52 -17.68
N GLY A 291 -5.08 25.29 -18.03
CA GLY A 291 -4.13 24.94 -19.09
C GLY A 291 -3.24 23.78 -18.71
N GLN A 292 -2.15 23.62 -19.45
CA GLN A 292 -1.17 22.57 -19.21
C GLN A 292 -0.15 23.03 -18.18
N TRP A 293 -0.01 22.23 -17.13
CA TRP A 293 1.03 22.35 -16.12
C TRP A 293 2.11 21.29 -16.35
N GLN A 294 3.34 21.61 -15.97
CA GLN A 294 4.49 20.71 -16.09
C GLN A 294 5.33 20.70 -14.82
N ILE A 295 5.82 19.53 -14.44
CA ILE A 295 6.79 19.33 -13.38
C ILE A 295 8.16 19.14 -14.05
N GLU A 296 9.11 19.99 -13.71
CA GLU A 296 10.52 19.81 -14.01
C GLU A 296 11.24 19.26 -12.77
N GLY A 297 11.88 18.09 -12.94
CA GLY A 297 12.55 17.38 -11.86
C GLY A 297 12.24 15.88 -11.90
N PRO A 298 12.70 15.13 -10.88
CA PRO A 298 12.32 13.74 -10.72
C PRO A 298 10.81 13.61 -10.47
N VAL A 299 10.17 12.67 -11.17
CA VAL A 299 8.77 12.29 -10.93
C VAL A 299 8.72 10.79 -10.74
N GLY A 300 8.76 10.38 -9.49
CA GLY A 300 8.74 8.98 -9.07
C GLY A 300 7.37 8.33 -9.23
N ALA A 301 7.35 7.00 -9.24
CA ALA A 301 6.14 6.21 -9.30
C ALA A 301 5.20 6.51 -8.11
N GLY A 302 3.89 6.58 -8.37
CA GLY A 302 2.88 6.93 -7.37
C GLY A 302 2.63 8.43 -7.19
N SER A 303 3.41 9.29 -7.87
CA SER A 303 3.16 10.74 -7.91
C SER A 303 1.79 11.02 -8.50
N ARG A 304 1.07 11.99 -7.93
CA ARG A 304 -0.33 12.26 -8.26
C ARG A 304 -0.71 13.71 -8.03
N ILE A 305 -1.73 14.15 -8.77
CA ILE A 305 -2.28 15.51 -8.67
C ILE A 305 -3.68 15.40 -8.09
N LEU A 306 -3.81 15.70 -6.80
CA LEU A 306 -5.10 15.73 -6.11
C LEU A 306 -5.79 17.06 -6.39
N ILE A 307 -7.11 17.07 -6.55
CA ILE A 307 -7.86 18.29 -6.85
C ILE A 307 -9.06 18.48 -5.91
N ASP A 308 -9.41 19.75 -5.69
CA ASP A 308 -10.74 20.17 -5.30
C ASP A 308 -11.41 20.84 -6.51
N SER A 309 -12.58 20.34 -6.91
CA SER A 309 -13.25 20.73 -8.15
C SER A 309 -14.77 20.72 -7.99
N GLY A 310 -15.44 21.62 -8.72
CA GLY A 310 -16.91 21.63 -8.81
C GLY A 310 -17.47 20.42 -9.57
N LEU A 311 -16.72 19.92 -10.55
CA LEU A 311 -17.02 18.69 -11.28
C LEU A 311 -16.28 17.51 -10.64
N GLN A 312 -16.98 16.45 -10.28
CA GLN A 312 -16.42 15.29 -9.57
C GLN A 312 -16.86 13.98 -10.21
N LEU A 313 -15.92 13.04 -10.38
CA LEU A 313 -16.22 11.67 -10.74
C LEU A 313 -16.56 10.87 -9.48
N ARG A 314 -17.74 10.29 -9.42
CA ARG A 314 -18.23 9.50 -8.29
C ARG A 314 -18.44 8.07 -8.71
N SER A 315 -18.35 7.15 -7.76
CA SER A 315 -18.60 5.74 -7.95
C SER A 315 -19.54 5.23 -6.86
N ALA A 316 -20.31 4.19 -7.19
CA ALA A 316 -20.98 3.41 -6.17
C ALA A 316 -19.90 2.73 -5.29
N SER A 317 -20.25 2.39 -4.05
CA SER A 317 -19.31 1.80 -3.09
C SER A 317 -18.53 0.64 -3.71
N ILE A 318 -17.22 0.81 -3.85
CA ILE A 318 -16.32 -0.24 -4.35
C ILE A 318 -15.80 -1.01 -3.14
N PRO A 319 -15.98 -2.34 -3.08
CA PRO A 319 -15.48 -3.13 -1.97
C PRO A 319 -13.95 -3.12 -1.97
N ALA A 320 -13.36 -3.09 -0.78
CA ALA A 320 -11.92 -3.18 -0.59
C ALA A 320 -11.34 -4.52 -1.05
N THR A 321 -12.18 -5.55 -1.12
CA THR A 321 -11.81 -6.89 -1.55
C THR A 321 -12.57 -7.24 -2.83
N LEU A 322 -11.81 -7.51 -3.90
CA LEU A 322 -12.31 -8.10 -5.12
C LEU A 322 -11.95 -9.59 -5.14
N TYR A 323 -12.76 -10.40 -5.81
CA TYR A 323 -12.52 -11.83 -5.95
C TYR A 323 -12.03 -12.13 -7.36
N ALA A 324 -10.90 -12.82 -7.48
CA ALA A 324 -10.35 -13.27 -8.76
C ALA A 324 -11.35 -14.18 -9.50
N HIS A 325 -11.31 -14.14 -10.84
CA HIS A 325 -12.14 -14.93 -11.76
C HIS A 325 -13.66 -14.73 -11.66
N ILE A 326 -14.11 -13.74 -10.89
CA ILE A 326 -15.51 -13.33 -10.80
C ILE A 326 -15.66 -11.92 -11.37
N ASP A 327 -16.76 -11.68 -12.06
CA ASP A 327 -17.08 -10.36 -12.61
C ASP A 327 -17.48 -9.39 -11.48
N HIS A 328 -16.92 -8.18 -11.49
CA HIS A 328 -17.28 -7.12 -10.53
C HIS A 328 -17.99 -5.97 -11.23
N PRO A 329 -19.27 -5.68 -10.91
CA PRO A 329 -19.98 -4.58 -11.52
C PRO A 329 -19.40 -3.24 -11.08
N LEU A 330 -19.41 -2.27 -12.00
CA LEU A 330 -19.03 -0.89 -11.76
C LEU A 330 -20.20 0.03 -12.10
N ASP A 331 -20.43 1.02 -11.25
CA ASP A 331 -21.41 2.08 -11.45
C ASP A 331 -20.74 3.42 -11.06
N VAL A 332 -20.66 4.34 -12.02
CA VAL A 332 -19.88 5.57 -11.94
C VAL A 332 -20.70 6.72 -12.54
N TRP A 333 -20.64 7.93 -11.98
CA TRP A 333 -21.33 9.10 -12.52
C TRP A 333 -20.50 10.38 -12.34
N LEU A 334 -20.87 11.43 -13.06
CA LEU A 334 -20.27 12.76 -12.89
C LEU A 334 -21.24 13.65 -12.12
N GLU A 335 -20.79 14.14 -10.98
CA GLU A 335 -21.49 15.11 -10.16
C GLU A 335 -21.03 16.53 -10.50
N GLY A 336 -21.96 17.48 -10.60
CA GLY A 336 -21.67 18.87 -10.96
C GLY A 336 -21.69 19.16 -12.47
N MET A 337 -21.96 18.16 -13.31
CA MET A 337 -22.23 18.35 -14.74
C MET A 337 -23.71 18.67 -14.95
N SER A 338 -24.03 19.81 -15.55
CA SER A 338 -25.42 20.13 -15.90
C SER A 338 -25.88 19.32 -17.11
N ASP A 339 -27.03 18.66 -17.03
CA ASP A 339 -27.71 17.96 -18.15
C ASP A 339 -28.18 18.90 -19.31
N GLN A 340 -27.77 20.17 -19.30
CA GLN A 340 -28.15 21.14 -20.33
C GLN A 340 -27.29 20.99 -21.58
N GLY A 341 -27.52 19.91 -22.33
CA GLY A 341 -26.89 19.68 -23.63
C GLY A 341 -27.24 18.30 -24.15
N SER A 342 -28.38 18.19 -24.84
CA SER A 342 -28.92 16.96 -25.46
C SER A 342 -28.12 16.49 -26.68
N ASP A 343 -26.80 16.53 -26.62
CA ASP A 343 -25.91 16.05 -27.68
C ASP A 343 -25.07 14.88 -27.16
N VAL A 344 -25.39 13.68 -27.64
CA VAL A 344 -24.72 12.43 -27.29
C VAL A 344 -23.22 12.48 -27.64
N ALA A 345 -22.81 13.36 -28.57
CA ALA A 345 -21.42 13.56 -28.95
C ALA A 345 -20.58 14.32 -27.90
N GLN A 346 -21.21 14.94 -26.89
CA GLN A 346 -20.53 15.73 -25.85
C GLN A 346 -20.41 14.99 -24.52
N HIS A 347 -20.86 13.74 -24.46
CA HIS A 347 -20.73 12.94 -23.25
C HIS A 347 -19.30 12.43 -23.07
N PRO A 348 -18.72 12.56 -21.86
CA PRO A 348 -17.37 12.09 -21.59
C PRO A 348 -17.29 10.56 -21.72
N ALA A 349 -16.14 10.08 -22.19
CA ALA A 349 -15.81 8.65 -22.13
C ALA A 349 -15.37 8.30 -20.72
N VAL A 350 -15.86 7.19 -20.18
CA VAL A 350 -15.45 6.67 -18.88
C VAL A 350 -14.80 5.30 -19.06
N ASP A 351 -13.53 5.21 -18.70
CA ASP A 351 -12.73 4.00 -18.76
C ASP A 351 -12.38 3.57 -17.33
N ALA A 352 -12.38 2.27 -17.06
CA ALA A 352 -11.94 1.68 -15.80
C ALA A 352 -10.77 0.74 -16.05
N VAL A 353 -9.70 0.88 -15.27
CA VAL A 353 -8.49 0.05 -15.38
C VAL A 353 -8.11 -0.46 -14.00
N LEU A 354 -7.99 -1.78 -13.86
CA LEU A 354 -7.47 -2.43 -12.66
C LEU A 354 -5.99 -2.75 -12.89
N ARG A 355 -5.10 -2.24 -12.03
CA ARG A 355 -3.65 -2.43 -12.12
C ARG A 355 -3.12 -3.20 -10.93
N GLY A 356 -2.35 -4.24 -11.17
CA GLY A 356 -1.59 -4.95 -10.14
C GLY A 356 -0.12 -4.49 -10.10
N SER A 357 0.70 -5.22 -9.35
CA SER A 357 2.15 -4.96 -9.28
C SER A 357 2.89 -5.23 -10.59
N GLN A 358 2.33 -6.06 -11.48
CA GLN A 358 2.92 -6.41 -12.78
C GLN A 358 2.39 -5.55 -13.94
N GLY A 359 1.51 -4.58 -13.67
CA GLY A 359 0.88 -3.72 -14.67
C GLY A 359 -0.64 -3.85 -14.72
N ASP A 360 -1.25 -3.47 -15.85
CA ASP A 360 -2.70 -3.56 -16.04
C ASP A 360 -3.16 -5.02 -16.03
N ILE A 361 -4.09 -5.36 -15.13
CA ILE A 361 -4.74 -6.68 -15.04
C ILE A 361 -5.89 -6.75 -16.04
N THR A 362 -6.78 -5.75 -16.00
CA THR A 362 -7.95 -5.68 -16.88
C THR A 362 -8.38 -4.25 -17.08
N SER A 363 -9.03 -3.98 -18.21
CA SER A 363 -9.63 -2.68 -18.50
C SER A 363 -10.99 -2.85 -19.17
N THR A 364 -11.88 -1.90 -18.91
CA THR A 364 -13.23 -1.91 -19.46
C THR A 364 -13.70 -0.49 -19.73
N ARG A 365 -14.46 -0.31 -20.81
CA ARG A 365 -15.15 0.96 -21.09
C ARG A 365 -16.56 0.88 -20.53
N LEU A 366 -16.91 1.82 -19.67
CA LEU A 366 -18.24 1.90 -19.09
C LEU A 366 -19.22 2.51 -20.10
N GLN A 367 -20.42 1.95 -20.14
CA GLN A 367 -21.48 2.40 -21.03
C GLN A 367 -22.38 3.38 -20.30
N ARG A 368 -22.66 4.52 -20.94
CA ARG A 368 -23.59 5.51 -20.39
C ARG A 368 -25.02 4.98 -20.52
N GLU A 369 -25.74 5.02 -19.42
CA GLU A 369 -27.13 4.62 -19.29
C GLU A 369 -28.05 5.84 -19.35
N SER A 370 -29.36 5.60 -19.48
CA SER A 370 -30.37 6.66 -19.62
C SER A 370 -30.51 7.58 -18.41
N ASP A 371 -30.07 7.13 -17.23
CA ASP A 371 -30.07 7.87 -15.97
C ASP A 371 -28.79 8.70 -15.74
N GLY A 372 -27.89 8.75 -16.73
CA GLY A 372 -26.65 9.52 -16.64
C GLY A 372 -25.48 8.78 -15.98
N HIS A 373 -25.71 7.57 -15.46
CA HIS A 373 -24.67 6.73 -14.91
C HIS A 373 -23.90 6.00 -16.01
N TYR A 374 -22.67 5.59 -15.69
CA TYR A 374 -21.78 4.80 -16.52
C TYR A 374 -21.59 3.44 -15.87
N ARG A 375 -22.07 2.39 -16.53
CA ARG A 375 -22.08 1.03 -15.99
C ARG A 375 -21.24 0.09 -16.83
N GLY A 376 -20.64 -0.89 -16.14
CA GLY A 376 -19.82 -1.92 -16.77
C GLY A 376 -19.43 -2.98 -15.76
N ARG A 377 -18.46 -3.81 -16.11
CA ARG A 377 -17.92 -4.82 -15.19
C ARG A 377 -16.44 -5.05 -15.46
N LEU A 378 -15.70 -5.29 -14.39
CA LEU A 378 -14.34 -5.83 -14.45
C LEU A 378 -14.46 -7.34 -14.67
N GLU A 379 -13.91 -7.81 -15.78
CA GLU A 379 -13.86 -9.23 -16.13
C GLU A 379 -12.41 -9.71 -16.15
N ARG A 380 -12.21 -11.03 -16.11
CA ARG A 380 -10.90 -11.67 -16.31
C ARG A 380 -9.81 -11.24 -15.33
N ILE A 381 -10.18 -11.00 -14.08
CA ILE A 381 -9.21 -10.76 -13.01
C ILE A 381 -8.50 -12.08 -12.68
N ASP A 382 -7.29 -12.27 -13.17
CA ASP A 382 -6.52 -13.51 -13.08
C ASP A 382 -5.33 -13.43 -12.11
N GLN A 383 -5.08 -12.26 -11.55
CA GLN A 383 -4.03 -12.00 -10.58
C GLN A 383 -4.62 -11.72 -9.20
N THR A 384 -3.92 -12.15 -8.15
CA THR A 384 -4.27 -11.87 -6.75
C THR A 384 -3.25 -10.94 -6.12
N GLY A 385 -3.62 -10.30 -5.01
CA GLY A 385 -2.84 -9.30 -4.30
C GLY A 385 -3.41 -7.90 -4.44
N ASN A 386 -2.66 -6.92 -3.91
CA ASN A 386 -3.08 -5.52 -3.95
C ASN A 386 -3.10 -5.00 -5.39
N ALA A 387 -4.14 -4.23 -5.69
CA ALA A 387 -4.35 -3.62 -6.99
C ALA A 387 -4.97 -2.22 -6.83
N GLU A 388 -4.83 -1.42 -7.88
CA GLU A 388 -5.38 -0.08 -7.99
C GLU A 388 -6.45 -0.06 -9.08
N LEU A 389 -7.69 0.28 -8.73
CA LEU A 389 -8.76 0.54 -9.68
C LEU A 389 -8.80 2.03 -10.00
N ALA A 390 -8.36 2.37 -11.21
CA ALA A 390 -8.42 3.72 -11.76
C ALA A 390 -9.68 3.89 -12.62
N LEU A 391 -10.58 4.77 -12.19
CA LEU A 391 -11.75 5.22 -12.93
C LEU A 391 -11.45 6.57 -13.56
N GLN A 392 -11.47 6.67 -14.88
CA GLN A 392 -11.12 7.89 -15.59
C GLN A 392 -12.26 8.36 -16.49
N ALA A 393 -12.75 9.57 -16.24
CA ALA A 393 -13.66 10.29 -17.12
C ALA A 393 -12.87 11.30 -17.97
N ARG A 394 -13.09 11.30 -19.29
CA ARG A 394 -12.43 12.18 -20.25
C ARG A 394 -13.47 12.88 -21.12
N GLY A 395 -13.61 14.20 -20.92
CA GLY A 395 -14.35 15.09 -21.81
C GLY A 395 -13.43 15.85 -22.75
N GLU A 396 -13.98 16.80 -23.52
CA GLU A 396 -13.19 17.64 -24.43
C GLU A 396 -12.25 18.61 -23.70
N SER A 397 -12.74 19.22 -22.63
CA SER A 397 -12.05 20.27 -21.87
C SER A 397 -11.52 19.82 -20.51
N PHE A 398 -11.95 18.65 -20.01
CA PHE A 398 -11.65 18.19 -18.66
C PHE A 398 -11.28 16.71 -18.62
N ALA A 399 -10.57 16.32 -17.56
CA ALA A 399 -10.38 14.92 -17.18
C ALA A 399 -10.55 14.78 -15.67
N ARG A 400 -11.17 13.70 -15.22
CA ARG A 400 -11.25 13.33 -13.80
C ARG A 400 -10.77 11.91 -13.64
N LEU A 401 -9.92 11.69 -12.64
CA LEU A 401 -9.43 10.39 -12.24
C LEU A 401 -9.85 10.15 -10.79
N LEU A 402 -10.46 9.00 -10.54
CA LEU A 402 -10.75 8.51 -9.20
C LEU A 402 -10.06 7.15 -9.05
N THR A 403 -9.17 7.05 -8.08
CA THR A 403 -8.43 5.83 -7.77
C THR A 403 -9.00 5.19 -6.51
N HIS A 404 -9.15 3.86 -6.54
CA HIS A 404 -9.47 3.05 -5.37
C HIS A 404 -8.46 1.92 -5.21
N SER A 405 -7.81 1.85 -4.06
CA SER A 405 -6.97 0.69 -3.74
C SER A 405 -7.84 -0.47 -3.25
N VAL A 406 -7.60 -1.64 -3.82
CA VAL A 406 -8.34 -2.87 -3.57
C VAL A 406 -7.37 -4.03 -3.38
N ASN A 407 -7.84 -5.08 -2.72
CA ASN A 407 -7.13 -6.35 -2.59
C ASN A 407 -7.88 -7.39 -3.41
N VAL A 408 -7.22 -8.00 -4.38
CA VAL A 408 -7.79 -9.11 -5.14
C VAL A 408 -7.44 -10.42 -4.45
N VAL A 409 -8.45 -11.13 -3.95
CA VAL A 409 -8.28 -12.39 -3.25
C VAL A 409 -8.75 -13.56 -4.13
N PRO A 410 -8.17 -14.75 -3.97
CA PRO A 410 -8.74 -15.93 -4.60
C PRO A 410 -10.14 -16.20 -4.02
N ILE A 411 -11.02 -16.79 -4.81
CA ILE A 411 -12.35 -17.19 -4.34
C ILE A 411 -12.32 -18.32 -3.30
N ILE A 412 -11.24 -19.11 -3.30
CA ILE A 412 -10.96 -20.20 -2.37
C ILE A 412 -9.52 -20.04 -1.94
N ASP A 413 -9.31 -19.84 -0.65
CA ASP A 413 -7.98 -19.75 -0.05
C ASP A 413 -7.43 -21.14 0.25
N ALA A 414 -6.10 -21.29 0.17
CA ALA A 414 -5.40 -22.54 0.36
C ALA A 414 -4.32 -22.41 1.43
N THR A 415 -4.45 -23.14 2.53
CA THR A 415 -3.50 -23.11 3.64
C THR A 415 -2.85 -24.48 3.82
N LEU A 416 -1.52 -24.52 3.71
CA LEU A 416 -0.72 -25.71 4.02
C LEU A 416 -0.52 -25.84 5.54
N SER A 417 -0.72 -27.03 6.08
CA SER A 417 -0.42 -27.29 7.49
C SER A 417 1.09 -27.25 7.76
N LYS A 418 1.51 -26.84 8.96
CA LYS A 418 2.93 -26.70 9.31
C LYS A 418 3.74 -27.99 9.19
N ASP A 419 3.08 -29.13 9.38
CA ASP A 419 3.63 -30.48 9.21
C ASP A 419 3.58 -30.98 7.76
N GLN A 420 3.09 -30.15 6.82
CA GLN A 420 2.89 -30.46 5.40
C GLN A 420 2.08 -31.74 5.14
N SER A 421 1.22 -32.16 6.08
CA SER A 421 0.39 -33.36 5.93
C SER A 421 -0.93 -33.11 5.20
N ARG A 422 -1.40 -31.85 5.18
CA ARG A 422 -2.70 -31.49 4.60
C ARG A 422 -2.74 -30.07 4.08
N ILE A 423 -3.54 -29.87 3.04
CA ILE A 423 -3.93 -28.54 2.55
C ILE A 423 -5.39 -28.35 2.92
N THR A 424 -5.68 -27.25 3.63
CA THR A 424 -7.05 -26.84 3.94
C THR A 424 -7.47 -25.78 2.94
N LEU A 425 -8.57 -26.03 2.24
CA LEU A 425 -9.17 -25.09 1.29
C LEU A 425 -10.41 -24.48 1.93
N THR A 426 -10.49 -23.16 1.98
CA THR A 426 -11.62 -22.42 2.58
C THR A 426 -12.21 -21.48 1.55
N ALA A 427 -13.52 -21.54 1.33
CA ALA A 427 -14.21 -20.57 0.49
C ALA A 427 -14.07 -19.16 1.10
N ALA A 428 -13.40 -18.27 0.38
CA ALA A 428 -13.32 -16.86 0.74
C ALA A 428 -14.58 -16.12 0.25
N TRP A 429 -15.15 -16.56 -0.87
CA TRP A 429 -16.36 -15.96 -1.42
C TRP A 429 -17.63 -16.65 -0.87
N PRO A 430 -18.54 -15.92 -0.18
CA PRO A 430 -19.66 -16.54 0.54
C PRO A 430 -20.67 -17.33 -0.29
N ARG A 431 -20.68 -17.16 -1.63
CA ARG A 431 -21.57 -17.90 -2.54
C ARG A 431 -21.08 -19.32 -2.84
N LEU A 432 -19.84 -19.66 -2.47
CA LEU A 432 -19.28 -20.98 -2.71
C LEU A 432 -19.59 -21.93 -1.56
N THR A 433 -20.06 -23.11 -1.93
CA THR A 433 -20.36 -24.20 -1.01
C THR A 433 -19.94 -25.53 -1.65
N ARG A 434 -19.84 -26.58 -0.84
CA ARG A 434 -19.57 -27.95 -1.33
C ARG A 434 -20.60 -28.46 -2.35
N ASP A 435 -21.80 -27.89 -2.36
CA ASP A 435 -22.88 -28.34 -3.23
C ASP A 435 -22.76 -27.75 -4.65
N ASN A 436 -22.07 -26.62 -4.79
CA ASN A 436 -21.85 -25.95 -6.08
C ASN A 436 -20.38 -25.90 -6.52
N THR A 437 -19.47 -26.49 -5.75
CA THR A 437 -18.02 -26.43 -5.98
C THR A 437 -17.40 -27.81 -5.88
N ARG A 438 -16.63 -28.19 -6.91
CA ARG A 438 -15.80 -29.40 -6.93
C ARG A 438 -14.33 -29.02 -7.08
N ILE A 439 -13.49 -29.50 -6.17
CA ILE A 439 -12.05 -29.25 -6.18
C ILE A 439 -11.33 -30.43 -6.84
N SER A 440 -10.32 -30.11 -7.65
CA SER A 440 -9.30 -31.03 -8.13
C SER A 440 -7.94 -30.61 -7.57
N ALA A 441 -7.14 -31.59 -7.15
CA ALA A 441 -5.79 -31.38 -6.64
C ALA A 441 -4.86 -32.41 -7.28
N GLN A 442 -3.71 -31.96 -7.78
CA GLN A 442 -2.71 -32.81 -8.40
C GLN A 442 -1.31 -32.49 -7.86
N LEU A 443 -0.51 -33.53 -7.62
CA LEU A 443 0.90 -33.43 -7.25
C LEU A 443 1.72 -34.23 -8.27
N GLN A 444 2.57 -33.55 -9.03
CA GLN A 444 3.36 -34.16 -10.10
C GLN A 444 2.52 -34.99 -11.12
N GLY A 445 1.28 -34.55 -11.36
CA GLY A 445 0.32 -35.23 -12.25
C GLY A 445 -0.50 -36.36 -11.59
N GLU A 446 -0.21 -36.74 -10.34
CA GLU A 446 -1.03 -37.68 -9.59
C GLU A 446 -2.19 -36.97 -8.89
N THR A 447 -3.41 -37.50 -9.00
CA THR A 447 -4.60 -36.91 -8.37
C THR A 447 -4.61 -37.19 -6.87
N LEU A 448 -4.75 -36.14 -6.07
CA LEU A 448 -4.86 -36.22 -4.62
C LEU A 448 -6.31 -36.37 -4.18
N GLU A 449 -6.53 -37.04 -3.05
CA GLU A 449 -7.86 -37.18 -2.47
C GLU A 449 -8.30 -35.87 -1.82
N VAL A 450 -9.46 -35.35 -2.24
CA VAL A 450 -10.10 -34.17 -1.67
C VAL A 450 -11.38 -34.55 -0.92
N ARG A 451 -11.45 -34.21 0.37
CA ARG A 451 -12.61 -34.49 1.23
C ARG A 451 -13.29 -33.19 1.67
N PRO A 452 -14.63 -33.08 1.63
CA PRO A 452 -15.32 -31.95 2.24
C PRO A 452 -15.23 -32.05 3.77
N LEU A 453 -14.78 -30.97 4.41
CA LEU A 453 -14.74 -30.85 5.88
C LEU A 453 -16.00 -30.17 6.43
N ALA A 454 -16.49 -29.15 5.71
CA ALA A 454 -17.65 -28.34 6.09
C ALA A 454 -18.44 -27.93 4.83
N ALA A 455 -19.41 -27.02 4.99
CA ALA A 455 -20.17 -26.48 3.86
C ALA A 455 -19.30 -25.64 2.93
N ASP A 456 -18.26 -25.00 3.46
CA ASP A 456 -17.40 -23.99 2.82
C ASP A 456 -15.92 -24.39 2.86
N ARG A 457 -15.61 -25.64 3.25
CA ARG A 457 -14.24 -26.10 3.50
C ARG A 457 -13.98 -27.49 2.98
N TRP A 458 -12.80 -27.67 2.38
CA TRP A 458 -12.28 -28.94 1.89
C TRP A 458 -10.88 -29.21 2.44
N GLN A 459 -10.49 -30.47 2.43
CA GLN A 459 -9.17 -30.92 2.82
C GLN A 459 -8.59 -31.79 1.71
N VAL A 460 -7.37 -31.46 1.31
CA VAL A 460 -6.51 -32.32 0.49
C VAL A 460 -5.54 -33.03 1.43
N THR A 461 -5.49 -34.36 1.35
CA THR A 461 -4.52 -35.14 2.13
C THR A 461 -3.26 -35.33 1.29
N LEU A 462 -2.10 -34.95 1.84
CA LEU A 462 -0.81 -35.13 1.18
C LEU A 462 -0.22 -36.50 1.56
N PRO A 463 0.50 -37.16 0.64
CA PRO A 463 1.15 -38.44 0.95
C PRO A 463 2.31 -38.26 1.93
N ASP A 464 2.56 -39.28 2.77
CA ASP A 464 3.62 -39.24 3.80
C ASP A 464 5.04 -39.13 3.21
N ASN A 465 5.23 -39.59 1.97
CA ASN A 465 6.50 -39.51 1.25
C ASN A 465 6.47 -38.33 0.28
N LEU A 466 6.79 -37.14 0.78
CA LEU A 466 6.92 -35.93 -0.04
C LEU A 466 8.32 -35.86 -0.69
N PRO A 467 8.44 -35.30 -1.90
CA PRO A 467 9.74 -35.04 -2.52
C PRO A 467 10.59 -34.12 -1.65
N ASP A 468 11.91 -34.36 -1.54
CA ASP A 468 12.83 -33.46 -0.81
C ASP A 468 13.00 -32.09 -1.49
N GLU A 469 12.54 -31.97 -2.74
CA GLU A 469 12.59 -30.77 -3.56
C GLU A 469 11.32 -29.93 -3.43
N SER A 470 11.42 -28.65 -3.80
CA SER A 470 10.29 -27.73 -3.81
C SER A 470 9.35 -28.07 -4.97
N VAL A 471 8.14 -28.56 -4.66
CA VAL A 471 7.18 -29.04 -5.67
C VAL A 471 5.82 -28.36 -5.50
N PRO A 472 5.20 -27.84 -6.58
CA PRO A 472 3.88 -27.27 -6.51
C PRO A 472 2.79 -28.36 -6.50
N VAL A 473 1.72 -28.07 -5.78
CA VAL A 473 0.43 -28.77 -5.87
C VAL A 473 -0.47 -27.92 -6.76
N ASP A 474 -0.88 -28.49 -7.89
CA ASP A 474 -1.79 -27.86 -8.83
C ASP A 474 -3.22 -28.02 -8.31
N LEU A 475 -3.88 -26.89 -8.07
CA LEU A 475 -5.22 -26.82 -7.51
C LEU A 475 -6.16 -26.13 -8.50
N SER A 476 -7.34 -26.72 -8.72
CA SER A 476 -8.38 -26.11 -9.52
C SER A 476 -9.77 -26.39 -8.95
N ALA A 477 -10.71 -25.49 -9.24
CA ALA A 477 -12.10 -25.62 -8.83
C ALA A 477 -13.03 -25.55 -10.05
N THR A 478 -13.98 -26.47 -10.12
CA THR A 478 -15.13 -26.39 -11.02
C THR A 478 -16.33 -25.90 -10.22
N VAL A 479 -16.86 -24.74 -10.58
CA VAL A 479 -17.92 -24.05 -9.84
C VAL A 479 -19.17 -23.90 -10.73
N GLY A 480 -20.32 -24.35 -10.24
CA GLY A 480 -21.62 -24.15 -10.88
C GLY A 480 -22.37 -22.96 -10.29
N LEU A 481 -22.44 -21.83 -11.00
CA LEU A 481 -23.10 -20.61 -10.53
C LEU A 481 -23.90 -19.94 -11.63
N ASP A 482 -25.07 -19.40 -11.27
CA ASP A 482 -25.91 -18.59 -12.17
C ASP A 482 -26.12 -19.25 -13.55
N ASN A 483 -26.33 -20.57 -13.54
CA ASN A 483 -26.49 -21.43 -14.72
C ASN A 483 -25.28 -21.49 -15.67
N ARG A 484 -24.07 -21.21 -15.14
CA ARG A 484 -22.77 -21.33 -15.80
C ARG A 484 -21.87 -22.29 -15.02
N ILE A 485 -20.94 -22.90 -15.72
CA ILE A 485 -19.85 -23.66 -15.12
C ILE A 485 -18.57 -22.86 -15.33
N LEU A 486 -17.87 -22.56 -14.24
CA LEU A 486 -16.61 -21.84 -14.23
C LEU A 486 -15.51 -22.82 -13.82
N GLU A 487 -14.44 -22.88 -14.60
CA GLU A 487 -13.19 -23.53 -14.21
C GLU A 487 -12.24 -22.46 -13.71
N ILE A 488 -11.84 -22.58 -12.46
CA ILE A 488 -11.10 -21.54 -11.75
C ILE A 488 -9.78 -22.14 -11.27
N PRO A 489 -8.64 -21.63 -11.75
CA PRO A 489 -7.35 -22.00 -11.18
C PRO A 489 -7.28 -21.48 -9.75
N LEU A 490 -6.77 -22.29 -8.84
CA LEU A 490 -6.56 -21.89 -7.45
C LEU A 490 -5.07 -21.56 -7.24
N PRO A 491 -4.74 -20.74 -6.22
CA PRO A 491 -3.35 -20.43 -5.90
C PRO A 491 -2.54 -21.72 -5.71
N PRO A 492 -1.37 -21.86 -6.37
CA PRO A 492 -0.54 -23.03 -6.21
C PRO A 492 0.00 -23.08 -4.79
N VAL A 493 -0.01 -24.28 -4.19
CA VAL A 493 0.60 -24.52 -2.88
C VAL A 493 1.94 -25.22 -3.11
N VAL A 494 3.04 -24.60 -2.69
CA VAL A 494 4.38 -25.16 -2.86
C VAL A 494 4.80 -25.89 -1.59
N LEU A 495 5.16 -27.17 -1.73
CA LEU A 495 5.70 -28.00 -0.66
C LEU A 495 7.21 -27.75 -0.54
N ASN A 496 7.76 -27.91 0.67
CA ASN A 496 9.21 -27.84 0.95
C ASN A 496 9.93 -26.55 0.51
N SER A 497 9.24 -25.41 0.53
CA SER A 497 9.80 -24.08 0.22
C SER A 497 10.99 -23.68 1.12
N ASP A 498 11.04 -24.18 2.36
CA ASP A 498 12.12 -23.93 3.33
C ASP A 498 13.48 -24.54 2.92
N VAL A 499 13.48 -25.55 2.05
CA VAL A 499 14.71 -26.23 1.59
C VAL A 499 15.45 -25.35 0.58
N ALA A 500 14.72 -24.60 -0.26
CA ALA A 500 15.30 -23.63 -1.20
C ALA A 500 16.02 -22.49 -0.48
N THR A 501 15.47 -22.01 0.65
CA THR A 501 16.10 -20.98 1.49
C THR A 501 17.32 -21.51 2.25
N ARG A 502 17.30 -22.78 2.70
CA ARG A 502 18.45 -23.43 3.37
C ARG A 502 19.59 -23.82 2.43
N LEU A 503 19.31 -24.25 1.20
CA LEU A 503 20.34 -24.60 0.21
C LEU A 503 21.09 -23.35 -0.30
N SER A 504 20.41 -22.21 -0.41
CA SER A 504 21.03 -20.91 -0.73
C SER A 504 21.97 -20.42 0.39
N GLY A 505 21.70 -20.77 1.66
CA GLY A 505 22.59 -20.48 2.79
C GLY A 505 23.71 -21.52 2.98
N ALA A 506 23.48 -22.79 2.62
CA ALA A 506 24.41 -23.89 2.87
C ALA A 506 25.44 -24.14 1.76
N ARG A 507 25.26 -23.55 0.56
CA ARG A 507 26.21 -23.69 -0.57
C ARG A 507 27.49 -22.84 -0.46
N LEU A 508 27.67 -22.05 0.61
CA LEU A 508 28.90 -21.27 0.83
C LEU A 508 30.01 -22.01 1.61
N ASP A 509 29.75 -23.20 2.17
CA ASP A 509 30.68 -23.83 3.14
C ASP A 509 31.19 -25.24 2.78
N ARG A 510 31.01 -25.68 1.53
CA ARG A 510 31.67 -26.90 1.05
C ARG A 510 31.99 -26.75 -0.43
N ASP A 511 33.24 -26.39 -0.72
CA ASP A 511 34.10 -27.19 -1.59
C ASP A 511 35.52 -26.63 -1.64
N ALA A 512 36.46 -27.42 -1.09
CA ALA A 512 37.88 -27.23 -1.28
C ALA A 512 38.55 -28.59 -1.53
N ILE A 513 39.32 -28.64 -2.64
CA ILE A 513 40.38 -29.59 -3.02
C ILE A 513 39.89 -30.97 -3.49
N SER A 514 39.97 -31.34 -4.77
CA SER A 514 41.19 -31.82 -5.47
C SER A 514 40.87 -31.99 -6.97
N GLY A 515 41.82 -31.69 -7.87
CA GLY A 515 41.54 -31.60 -9.30
C GLY A 515 41.97 -32.80 -10.14
N GLU A 516 41.61 -32.76 -11.43
CA GLU A 516 42.43 -33.23 -12.56
C GLU A 516 41.90 -32.74 -13.92
N ARG A 517 42.88 -32.51 -14.81
CA ARG A 517 42.92 -32.11 -16.23
C ARG A 517 41.69 -32.35 -17.16
N MET A 518 41.39 -31.27 -17.90
CA MET A 518 41.23 -31.14 -19.37
C MET A 518 40.07 -31.86 -20.10
N ALA A 519 39.11 -31.09 -20.64
CA ALA A 519 38.87 -30.86 -22.07
C ALA A 519 37.49 -30.19 -22.29
N SER A 520 37.46 -29.04 -22.96
CA SER A 520 36.25 -28.39 -23.49
C SER A 520 35.79 -29.11 -24.78
N PRO A 521 34.53 -29.00 -25.26
CA PRO A 521 33.99 -27.72 -25.78
C PRO A 521 32.46 -27.45 -25.65
N GLU A 522 32.14 -26.17 -25.86
CA GLU A 522 30.94 -25.56 -26.50
C GLU A 522 29.61 -25.36 -25.74
N GLU A 523 29.38 -24.07 -25.38
CA GLU A 523 28.23 -23.14 -25.58
C GLU A 523 26.78 -23.67 -25.57
N GLY A 524 25.74 -23.02 -25.01
CA GLY A 524 25.49 -21.71 -24.37
C GLY A 524 24.31 -21.90 -23.37
N ASP A 525 23.72 -20.96 -22.63
CA ASP A 525 23.57 -19.51 -22.74
C ASP A 525 23.14 -18.95 -21.35
N GLU A 526 23.30 -17.65 -21.16
CA GLU A 526 22.61 -16.74 -20.20
C GLU A 526 22.84 -16.74 -18.66
N ASP A 527 22.86 -15.48 -18.18
CA ASP A 527 22.67 -14.92 -16.83
C ASP A 527 23.68 -15.14 -15.70
N GLN A 528 24.64 -14.18 -15.57
CA GLN A 528 25.40 -13.99 -14.33
C GLN A 528 25.69 -12.52 -13.95
N SER A 529 25.32 -12.27 -12.70
CA SER A 529 25.57 -11.15 -11.78
C SER A 529 26.94 -10.47 -11.83
N TRP A 530 26.94 -9.18 -11.47
CA TRP A 530 28.13 -8.32 -11.39
C TRP A 530 29.09 -8.74 -10.27
N SER A 531 30.31 -9.18 -10.62
CA SER A 531 31.36 -9.55 -9.67
C SER A 531 32.58 -8.61 -9.74
N LEU A 532 33.23 -8.40 -8.58
CA LEU A 532 34.43 -7.56 -8.40
C LEU A 532 35.64 -8.00 -9.26
N GLN A 533 35.61 -9.21 -9.82
CA GLN A 533 36.63 -9.69 -10.76
C GLN A 533 36.46 -9.08 -12.17
N ARG A 534 35.24 -8.72 -12.60
CA ARG A 534 35.01 -8.01 -13.88
C ARG A 534 35.47 -6.55 -13.84
N LEU A 535 35.41 -5.89 -12.68
CA LEU A 535 35.98 -4.55 -12.51
C LEU A 535 37.51 -4.56 -12.64
N TRP A 536 38.16 -5.64 -12.20
CA TRP A 536 39.60 -5.81 -12.33
C TRP A 536 40.03 -6.15 -13.76
N SER A 537 39.25 -6.95 -14.49
CA SER A 537 39.51 -7.23 -15.90
C SER A 537 39.25 -6.01 -16.79
N LEU A 538 38.18 -5.24 -16.56
CA LEU A 538 37.93 -3.96 -17.24
C LEU A 538 39.02 -2.90 -16.98
N ALA A 539 39.59 -2.89 -15.77
CA ALA A 539 40.73 -2.04 -15.45
C ALA A 539 42.02 -2.49 -16.17
N GLN A 540 42.16 -3.79 -16.44
CA GLN A 540 43.33 -4.36 -17.12
C GLN A 540 43.23 -4.26 -18.66
N GLU A 541 42.01 -4.28 -19.19
CA GLU A 541 41.70 -4.14 -20.62
C GLU A 541 41.76 -2.67 -21.10
N ASN A 542 41.42 -1.71 -20.22
CA ASN A 542 41.56 -0.27 -20.49
C ASN A 542 42.91 0.32 -20.06
N TRP A 543 43.79 -0.48 -19.44
CA TRP A 543 45.13 -0.06 -19.00
C TRP A 543 46.04 0.46 -20.13
N PRO A 544 46.03 -0.08 -21.37
CA PRO A 544 46.86 0.44 -22.45
C PRO A 544 46.43 1.84 -22.92
N ALA A 545 45.13 2.15 -22.91
CA ALA A 545 44.58 3.45 -23.28
C ALA A 545 44.77 4.50 -22.16
N ALA A 546 44.58 4.10 -20.90
CA ALA A 546 44.85 4.96 -19.74
C ALA A 546 46.34 5.32 -19.61
N ARG A 547 47.26 4.41 -20.01
CA ARG A 547 48.72 4.64 -19.94
C ARG A 547 49.21 5.71 -20.93
N ALA A 548 48.52 5.90 -22.05
CA ALA A 548 48.83 6.97 -23.02
C ALA A 548 48.42 8.36 -22.52
N GLN A 549 47.32 8.47 -21.77
CA GLN A 549 46.87 9.73 -21.15
C GLN A 549 47.66 10.10 -19.88
N ILE A 550 48.10 9.10 -19.11
CA ILE A 550 48.91 9.30 -17.89
C ILE A 550 50.35 9.76 -18.20
N MET A 551 50.91 9.38 -19.35
CA MET A 551 52.21 9.88 -19.82
C MET A 551 52.18 11.38 -20.20
N HIS A 552 51.02 11.95 -20.52
CA HIS A 552 50.90 13.38 -20.83
C HIS A 552 50.81 14.24 -19.56
N TRP A 553 50.25 13.68 -18.48
CA TRP A 553 50.12 14.32 -17.17
C TRP A 553 51.41 14.31 -16.34
N SER A 554 52.38 13.45 -16.66
CA SER A 554 53.66 13.35 -15.95
C SER A 554 54.69 14.41 -16.36
N GLN A 555 54.42 15.18 -17.42
CA GLN A 555 55.30 16.25 -17.91
C GLN A 555 54.86 17.65 -17.46
N ASP A 556 53.73 17.77 -16.75
CA ASP A 556 53.17 19.06 -16.34
C ASP A 556 53.46 19.34 -14.84
N PRO A 557 54.32 20.32 -14.48
CA PRO A 557 54.75 20.54 -13.09
C PRO A 557 53.62 20.90 -12.11
N ARG A 558 52.42 21.24 -12.62
CA ARG A 558 51.23 21.57 -11.83
C ARG A 558 50.51 20.33 -11.26
N ALA A 559 50.62 19.16 -11.92
CA ALA A 559 50.00 17.91 -11.49
C ALA A 559 50.58 17.39 -10.17
N TRP A 560 51.89 17.57 -9.97
CA TRP A 560 52.57 17.26 -8.71
C TRP A 560 52.09 18.13 -7.55
N GLY A 561 51.69 19.38 -7.81
CA GLY A 561 51.10 20.27 -6.82
C GLY A 561 49.75 19.75 -6.30
N VAL A 562 48.88 19.27 -7.20
CA VAL A 562 47.57 18.70 -6.83
C VAL A 562 47.72 17.41 -6.03
N ALA A 563 48.66 16.53 -6.44
CA ALA A 563 48.95 15.29 -5.72
C ALA A 563 49.48 15.56 -4.29
N ALA A 564 50.36 16.56 -4.13
CA ALA A 564 50.88 16.95 -2.81
C ALA A 564 49.78 17.50 -1.90
N VAL A 565 48.84 18.30 -2.44
CA VAL A 565 47.69 18.82 -1.68
C VAL A 565 46.77 17.70 -1.23
N LEU A 566 46.44 16.75 -2.11
CA LEU A 566 45.59 15.60 -1.77
C LEU A 566 46.24 14.70 -0.70
N LEU A 567 47.55 14.50 -0.77
CA LEU A 567 48.30 13.71 0.22
C LEU A 567 48.35 14.41 1.59
N LEU A 568 48.49 15.75 1.61
CA LEU A 568 48.40 16.56 2.82
C LEU A 568 47.00 16.50 3.45
N LEU A 569 45.95 16.56 2.63
CA LEU A 569 44.56 16.49 3.08
C LEU A 569 44.23 15.11 3.68
N PHE A 570 44.76 14.05 3.06
CA PHE A 570 44.65 12.68 3.59
C PHE A 570 45.38 12.50 4.92
N LEU A 571 46.61 13.02 5.04
CA LEU A 571 47.38 12.99 6.30
C LEU A 571 46.68 13.79 7.41
N MET A 572 46.08 14.93 7.08
CA MET A 572 45.33 15.75 8.03
C MET A 572 44.06 15.02 8.53
N LEU A 573 43.32 14.35 7.64
CA LEU A 573 42.15 13.53 8.00
C LEU A 573 42.54 12.32 8.88
N ALA A 574 43.65 11.65 8.54
CA ALA A 574 44.19 10.55 9.33
C ALA A 574 44.63 11.00 10.73
N TYR A 575 45.25 12.18 10.83
CA TYR A 575 45.66 12.78 12.10
C TYR A 575 44.45 13.17 12.97
N ARG A 576 43.41 13.79 12.38
CA ARG A 576 42.16 14.13 13.08
C ARG A 576 41.46 12.88 13.63
N ARG A 577 41.38 11.80 12.85
CA ARG A 577 40.79 10.52 13.30
C ARG A 577 41.57 9.90 14.47
N ARG A 578 42.90 9.98 14.48
CA ARG A 578 43.72 9.51 15.61
C ARG A 578 43.52 10.33 16.88
N ARG A 579 43.32 11.65 16.76
CA ARG A 579 43.13 12.54 17.92
C ARG A 579 41.78 12.31 18.60
N LEU A 580 40.72 12.07 17.83
CA LEU A 580 39.38 11.77 18.35
C LEU A 580 39.31 10.42 19.09
N ARG A 581 40.15 9.43 18.75
CA ARG A 581 40.22 8.15 19.47
C ARG A 581 40.94 8.20 20.82
N ARG A 582 41.67 9.29 21.14
CA ARG A 582 42.40 9.44 22.41
C ARG A 582 41.63 10.21 23.50
N GLN A 583 40.40 10.66 23.22
CA GLN A 583 39.53 11.31 24.21
C GLN A 583 38.28 10.46 24.49
N ARG A 584 38.49 9.31 25.15
CA ARG A 584 37.43 8.64 25.94
C ARG A 584 37.85 8.66 27.40
N PRO A 585 37.03 9.21 28.33
CA PRO A 585 37.35 9.19 29.75
C PRO A 585 37.22 7.77 30.31
N ARG A 586 38.16 7.39 31.18
CA ARG A 586 38.16 6.13 31.93
C ARG A 586 37.02 6.14 32.95
N GLN A 587 36.13 5.16 32.83
CA GLN A 587 35.05 4.88 33.77
C GLN A 587 35.64 4.37 35.10
N ARG A 588 35.28 5.04 36.19
CA ARG A 588 35.68 4.77 37.57
C ARG A 588 34.89 3.55 38.08
N ARG A 589 35.59 2.52 38.55
CA ARG A 589 35.02 1.43 39.36
C ARG A 589 34.82 1.96 40.78
N ASP A 590 33.60 1.84 41.32
CA ASP A 590 33.40 1.83 42.77
C ASP A 590 33.25 0.37 43.25
N PRO A 591 33.77 0.05 44.46
CA PRO A 591 33.81 -1.31 44.99
C PRO A 591 32.55 -1.67 45.79
N SER A 592 32.35 -2.97 45.93
CA SER A 592 31.36 -3.67 46.75
C SER A 592 31.18 -3.13 48.17
N VAL A 593 29.92 -2.91 48.59
CA VAL A 593 29.26 -3.54 49.75
C VAL A 593 27.78 -3.74 49.39
#